data_AF-A0A8X6U3K4-F1
#
_entry.id   AF-A0A8X6U3K4-F1
#
_cell.length_a   1.000
_cell.length_b   1.000
_cell.length_c   1.000
_cell.angle_alpha   90.00
_cell.angle_beta   90.00
_cell.angle_gamma   90.00
#
_symmetry.space_group_name_H-M   'P 1'
#
loop_
_entity.id
_entity.type
_entity.pdbx_description
1 polymer ?
#
loop_
_entity_poly.entity_id
_entity_poly.type
_entity_poly.pdbx_seq_one_letter_code
_entity_poly.pdbx_strand_id
1 'polypeptide(L)'
;MSSPAKEDLPKVPTDFKNELEKFDAGKMKHTETKEKNPLPSKEDVIQEKQRHELFTGVSTFNKAKLKRTNTLEKIVLPTKEVLTQEKIYDRKQQVLQSVTGFDRSKLKKTKTVEKNFLPTKEVIDQEKSGAA
;
A
#
# COMPACT_ATOMS: atom_id res chain seq x y z
N MET A 1 -11.78 -32.64 21.57
CA MET A 1 -11.24 -32.15 22.86
C MET A 1 -12.06 -32.81 23.96
N SER A 2 -11.44 -33.65 24.79
CA SER A 2 -12.13 -34.38 25.87
C SER A 2 -12.56 -33.39 26.96
N SER A 3 -13.81 -33.47 27.43
CA SER A 3 -14.25 -32.69 28.60
C SER A 3 -13.43 -33.13 29.83
N PRO A 4 -13.03 -32.18 30.70
CA PRO A 4 -12.27 -32.49 31.91
C PRO A 4 -13.08 -33.40 32.86
N ALA A 5 -12.38 -34.32 33.53
CA ALA A 5 -12.97 -35.18 34.54
C ALA A 5 -13.32 -34.37 35.80
N LYS A 6 -14.28 -34.85 36.61
CA LYS A 6 -14.74 -34.14 37.82
C LYS A 6 -13.60 -33.82 38.81
N GLU A 7 -12.56 -34.64 38.81
CA GLU A 7 -11.39 -34.50 39.69
C GLU A 7 -10.41 -33.41 39.25
N ASP A 8 -10.45 -32.99 37.98
CA ASP A 8 -9.57 -31.96 37.42
C ASP A 8 -10.15 -30.55 37.53
N LEU A 9 -11.36 -30.41 38.10
CA LEU A 9 -11.99 -29.12 38.32
C LEU A 9 -11.44 -28.46 39.59
N PRO A 10 -11.17 -27.13 39.58
CA PRO A 10 -10.72 -26.43 40.77
C PRO A 10 -11.73 -26.57 41.91
N LYS A 11 -11.25 -27.01 43.09
CA LYS A 11 -12.08 -27.13 44.29
C LYS A 11 -12.50 -25.73 44.74
N VAL A 12 -13.82 -25.50 44.78
CA VAL A 12 -14.40 -24.26 45.26
C VAL A 12 -14.05 -24.09 46.75
N PRO A 13 -13.50 -22.93 47.18
CA PRO A 13 -13.24 -22.64 48.59
C PRO A 13 -14.49 -22.84 49.45
N THR A 14 -14.31 -23.37 50.66
CA THR A 14 -15.41 -23.71 51.59
C THR A 14 -16.29 -22.51 51.91
N ASP A 15 -15.71 -21.32 51.98
CA ASP A 15 -16.42 -20.09 52.32
C ASP A 15 -17.42 -19.70 51.22
N PHE A 16 -17.00 -19.80 49.95
CA PHE A 16 -17.87 -19.53 48.80
C PHE A 16 -19.01 -20.56 48.69
N LYS A 17 -18.72 -21.83 49.02
CA LYS A 17 -19.75 -22.88 49.07
C LYS A 17 -20.82 -22.57 50.12
N ASN A 18 -20.41 -22.15 51.32
CA ASN A 18 -21.33 -21.79 52.40
C ASN A 18 -22.17 -20.55 52.08
N GLU A 19 -21.59 -19.57 51.37
CA GLU A 19 -22.30 -18.37 50.93
C GLU A 19 -23.33 -18.70 49.84
N LEU A 20 -22.98 -19.60 48.91
CA LEU A 20 -23.88 -20.09 47.87
C LEU A 20 -25.02 -20.95 48.44
N GLU A 21 -24.76 -21.76 49.47
CA GLU A 21 -25.80 -22.52 50.18
C GLU A 21 -26.80 -21.63 50.92
N LYS A 22 -26.36 -20.42 51.34
CA LYS A 22 -27.21 -19.41 51.98
C LYS A 22 -27.75 -18.37 51.00
N PHE A 23 -27.42 -18.49 49.71
CA PHE A 23 -27.85 -17.55 48.69
C PHE A 23 -29.36 -17.64 48.50
N ASP A 24 -30.04 -16.57 48.87
CA ASP A 24 -31.48 -16.47 48.74
C ASP A 24 -31.83 -15.66 47.49
N ALA A 25 -32.17 -16.37 46.42
CA ALA A 25 -32.64 -15.77 45.17
C ALA A 25 -33.88 -14.87 45.38
N GLY A 26 -34.66 -15.08 46.44
CA GLY A 26 -35.82 -14.25 46.80
C GLY A 26 -35.44 -12.86 47.34
N LYS A 27 -34.17 -12.65 47.75
CA LYS A 27 -33.65 -11.34 48.15
C LYS A 27 -33.09 -10.52 46.98
N MET A 28 -33.02 -11.11 45.79
CA MET A 28 -32.63 -10.37 44.59
C MET A 28 -33.68 -9.30 44.26
N LYS A 29 -33.23 -8.13 43.83
CA LYS A 29 -34.14 -7.10 43.35
C LYS A 29 -34.81 -7.59 42.07
N HIS A 30 -36.15 -7.56 42.04
CA HIS A 30 -36.88 -7.83 40.82
C HIS A 30 -36.44 -6.84 39.73
N THR A 31 -35.99 -7.37 38.61
CA THR A 31 -35.60 -6.59 37.43
C THR A 31 -36.47 -7.02 36.28
N GLU A 32 -37.36 -6.14 35.81
CA GLU A 32 -38.17 -6.39 34.63
C GLU A 32 -37.29 -6.29 33.37
N THR A 33 -37.01 -7.42 32.74
CA THR A 33 -36.34 -7.44 31.43
C THR A 33 -37.37 -7.20 30.33
N LYS A 34 -37.31 -6.04 29.66
CA LYS A 34 -38.13 -5.75 28.47
C LYS A 34 -37.42 -6.23 27.21
N GLU A 35 -37.93 -7.28 26.58
CA GLU A 35 -37.52 -7.69 25.25
C GLU A 35 -37.97 -6.62 24.24
N LYS A 36 -37.01 -5.93 23.63
CA LYS A 36 -37.31 -4.96 22.57
C LYS A 36 -37.43 -5.69 21.24
N ASN A 37 -38.66 -6.02 20.88
CA ASN A 37 -39.02 -6.47 19.53
C ASN A 37 -39.88 -5.41 18.83
N PRO A 38 -39.35 -4.20 18.55
CA PRO A 38 -40.11 -3.18 17.84
C PRO A 38 -40.41 -3.69 16.43
N LEU A 39 -41.68 -3.64 16.06
CA LEU A 39 -42.08 -3.88 14.68
C LEU A 39 -41.52 -2.75 13.79
N PRO A 40 -41.21 -3.04 12.51
CA PRO A 40 -40.86 -2.02 11.55
C PRO A 40 -41.93 -0.91 11.53
N SER A 41 -41.49 0.34 11.48
CA SER A 41 -42.38 1.48 11.33
C SER A 41 -42.97 1.54 9.92
N LYS A 42 -44.01 2.37 9.72
CA LYS A 42 -44.58 2.60 8.39
C LYS A 42 -43.53 3.20 7.45
N GLU A 43 -42.72 4.13 7.95
CA GLU A 43 -41.58 4.71 7.25
C GLU A 43 -40.57 3.64 6.81
N ASP A 44 -40.21 2.69 7.68
CA ASP A 44 -39.26 1.62 7.35
C ASP A 44 -39.75 0.77 6.17
N VAL A 45 -41.05 0.44 6.16
CA VAL A 45 -41.67 -0.34 5.07
C VAL A 45 -41.72 0.46 3.77
N ILE A 46 -42.01 1.76 3.84
CA ILE A 46 -42.03 2.63 2.65
C ILE A 46 -40.63 2.77 2.05
N GLN A 47 -39.62 2.99 2.89
CA GLN A 47 -38.22 3.07 2.47
C GLN A 47 -37.75 1.76 1.84
N GLU A 48 -38.07 0.62 2.46
CA GLU A 48 -37.71 -0.69 1.93
C GLU A 48 -38.37 -0.94 0.56
N LYS A 49 -39.64 -0.56 0.40
CA LYS A 49 -40.34 -0.67 -0.89
C LYS A 49 -39.68 0.18 -1.98
N GLN A 50 -39.35 1.43 -1.67
CA GLN A 50 -38.64 2.32 -2.60
C GLN A 50 -37.28 1.76 -3.01
N ARG A 51 -36.52 1.26 -2.02
CA ARG A 51 -35.22 0.63 -2.24
C ARG A 51 -35.35 -0.60 -3.14
N HIS A 52 -36.31 -1.47 -2.85
CA HIS A 52 -36.57 -2.67 -3.63
C HIS A 52 -36.98 -2.34 -5.07
N GLU A 53 -37.84 -1.34 -5.28
CA GLU A 53 -38.24 -0.88 -6.61
C GLU A 53 -37.05 -0.36 -7.43
N LEU A 54 -36.14 0.40 -6.80
CA LEU A 54 -34.91 0.86 -7.43
C LEU A 54 -34.01 -0.32 -7.84
N PHE A 55 -33.75 -1.25 -6.91
CA PHE A 55 -32.88 -2.40 -7.19
C PHE A 55 -33.45 -3.30 -8.28
N THR A 56 -34.75 -3.57 -8.25
CA THR A 56 -35.41 -4.37 -9.29
C THR A 56 -35.37 -3.67 -10.64
N GLY A 57 -35.61 -2.35 -10.69
CA GLY A 57 -35.50 -1.55 -11.91
C GLY A 57 -34.11 -1.62 -12.54
N VAL A 58 -33.05 -1.52 -11.74
CA VAL A 58 -31.66 -1.63 -12.21
C VAL A 58 -31.31 -3.08 -12.60
N SER A 59 -31.70 -4.07 -11.80
CA SER A 59 -31.36 -5.48 -12.02
C SER A 59 -32.04 -6.05 -13.27
N THR A 60 -33.25 -5.60 -13.58
CA THR A 60 -34.05 -6.07 -14.74
C THR A 60 -33.94 -5.15 -15.94
N PHE A 61 -33.11 -4.10 -15.85
CA PHE A 61 -32.99 -3.10 -16.91
C PHE A 61 -32.52 -3.73 -18.23
N ASN A 62 -33.35 -3.61 -19.26
CA ASN A 62 -33.01 -4.09 -20.60
C ASN A 62 -32.02 -3.13 -21.28
N LYS A 63 -30.74 -3.54 -21.33
CA LYS A 63 -29.65 -2.79 -21.98
C LYS A 63 -29.90 -2.48 -23.46
N ALA A 64 -30.73 -3.27 -24.16
CA ALA A 64 -31.07 -3.00 -25.57
C ALA A 64 -31.92 -1.73 -25.76
N LYS A 65 -32.53 -1.21 -24.67
CA LYS A 65 -33.25 0.08 -24.69
C LYS A 65 -32.31 1.29 -24.63
N LEU A 66 -31.00 1.09 -24.37
CA LEU A 66 -30.03 2.17 -24.41
C LEU A 66 -29.91 2.69 -25.84
N LYS A 67 -29.99 4.01 -26.00
CA LYS A 67 -29.76 4.65 -27.30
C LYS A 67 -28.32 4.40 -27.73
N ARG A 68 -28.14 3.97 -28.98
CA ARG A 68 -26.81 3.90 -29.60
C ARG A 68 -26.18 5.29 -29.57
N THR A 69 -24.92 5.35 -29.14
CA THR A 69 -24.12 6.58 -29.18
C THR A 69 -22.78 6.25 -29.80
N ASN A 70 -22.27 7.18 -30.62
CA ASN A 70 -20.95 7.07 -31.24
C ASN A 70 -19.94 7.75 -30.30
N THR A 71 -19.04 6.97 -29.71
CA THR A 71 -17.96 7.50 -28.88
C THR A 71 -16.74 7.80 -29.75
N LEU A 72 -16.26 9.05 -29.72
CA LEU A 72 -14.99 9.43 -30.36
C LEU A 72 -13.84 9.15 -29.38
N GLU A 73 -13.25 7.96 -29.47
CA GLU A 73 -12.01 7.66 -28.78
C GLU A 73 -10.84 8.35 -29.51
N LYS A 74 -10.26 9.38 -28.91
CA LYS A 74 -9.11 10.09 -29.48
C LYS A 74 -7.85 9.26 -29.27
N ILE A 75 -7.57 8.34 -30.19
CA ILE A 75 -6.24 7.74 -30.32
C ILE A 75 -5.35 8.80 -30.97
N VAL A 76 -4.75 9.67 -30.16
CA VAL A 76 -3.72 10.59 -30.66
C VAL A 76 -2.42 9.80 -30.80
N LEU A 77 -1.84 9.83 -32.00
CA LEU A 77 -0.49 9.32 -32.20
C LEU A 77 0.48 10.12 -31.31
N PRO A 78 1.48 9.47 -30.69
CA PRO A 78 2.53 10.16 -29.96
C PRO A 78 3.13 11.27 -30.83
N THR A 79 3.31 12.46 -30.26
CA THR A 79 3.92 13.57 -30.99
C THR A 79 5.38 13.25 -31.31
N LYS A 80 5.94 13.92 -32.34
CA LYS A 80 7.36 13.76 -32.70
C LYS A 80 8.29 14.03 -31.51
N GLU A 81 7.90 14.94 -30.62
CA GLU A 81 8.63 15.28 -29.39
C GLU A 81 8.66 14.11 -28.39
N VAL A 82 7.54 13.41 -28.19
CA VAL A 82 7.50 12.22 -27.32
C VAL A 82 8.43 11.13 -27.86
N LEU A 83 8.40 10.90 -29.17
CA LEU A 83 9.27 9.90 -29.82
C LEU A 83 10.76 10.27 -29.74
N THR A 84 11.12 11.56 -29.84
CA THR A 84 12.51 11.97 -29.70
C THR A 84 12.99 11.84 -28.26
N GLN A 85 12.14 12.16 -27.28
CA GLN A 85 12.45 11.98 -25.86
C GLN A 85 12.68 10.50 -25.52
N GLU A 86 11.81 9.61 -26.00
CA GLU A 86 11.94 8.17 -25.78
C GLU A 86 13.23 7.61 -26.41
N LYS A 87 13.53 7.99 -27.65
CA LYS A 87 14.81 7.60 -28.29
C LYS A 87 16.05 8.10 -27.54
N ILE A 88 15.99 9.30 -26.97
CA ILE A 88 17.08 9.83 -26.13
C ILE A 88 17.21 9.01 -24.85
N TYR A 89 16.07 8.65 -24.23
CA TYR A 89 16.04 7.82 -23.04
C TYR A 89 16.67 6.45 -23.32
N ASP A 90 16.27 5.78 -24.39
CA ASP A 90 16.81 4.47 -24.78
C ASP A 90 18.31 4.51 -25.05
N ARG A 91 18.77 5.54 -25.78
CA ARG A 91 20.22 5.75 -26.01
C ARG A 91 20.96 5.93 -24.68
N LYS A 92 20.42 6.71 -23.75
CA LYS A 92 21.03 6.90 -22.43
C LYS A 92 21.12 5.58 -21.66
N GLN A 93 20.07 4.76 -21.68
CA GLN A 93 20.09 3.45 -21.02
C GLN A 93 21.14 2.52 -21.63
N GLN A 94 21.24 2.49 -22.97
CA GLN A 94 22.25 1.68 -23.66
C GLN A 94 23.69 2.10 -23.27
N VAL A 95 23.97 3.41 -23.27
CA VAL A 95 25.28 3.93 -22.84
C VAL A 95 25.56 3.57 -21.39
N LEU A 96 24.60 3.78 -20.48
CA LEU A 96 24.75 3.41 -19.08
C LEU A 96 25.07 1.93 -18.90
N GLN A 97 24.33 1.03 -19.57
CA GLN A 97 24.59 -0.41 -19.53
C GLN A 97 26.00 -0.77 -20.04
N SER A 98 26.45 -0.14 -21.13
CA SER A 98 27.80 -0.37 -21.66
C SER A 98 28.91 0.08 -20.70
N VAL A 99 28.71 1.19 -19.99
CA VAL A 99 29.68 1.71 -19.02
C VAL A 99 29.69 0.87 -17.75
N THR A 100 28.52 0.48 -17.24
CA THR A 100 28.41 -0.34 -16.03
C THR A 100 28.92 -1.76 -16.26
N GLY A 101 28.68 -2.32 -17.45
CA GLY A 101 29.18 -3.64 -17.86
C GLY A 101 30.60 -3.65 -18.41
N PHE A 102 31.31 -2.51 -18.43
CA PHE A 102 32.63 -2.45 -19.03
C PHE A 102 33.67 -3.18 -18.17
N ASP A 103 34.20 -4.27 -18.73
CA ASP A 103 35.29 -5.02 -18.13
C ASP A 103 36.62 -4.24 -18.19
N ARG A 104 37.05 -3.75 -17.02
CA ARG A 104 38.29 -2.98 -16.85
C ARG A 104 39.55 -3.75 -17.21
N SER A 105 39.52 -5.09 -17.22
CA SER A 105 40.68 -5.90 -17.61
C SER A 105 41.04 -5.74 -19.09
N LYS A 106 40.07 -5.35 -19.93
CA LYS A 106 40.25 -5.08 -21.37
C LYS A 106 41.02 -3.78 -21.66
N LEU A 107 41.29 -2.96 -20.65
CA LEU A 107 42.11 -1.76 -20.81
C LEU A 107 43.56 -2.16 -21.08
N LYS A 108 44.11 -1.65 -22.19
CA LYS A 108 45.52 -1.84 -22.52
C LYS A 108 46.39 -1.24 -21.42
N LYS A 109 47.34 -2.03 -20.91
CA LYS A 109 48.32 -1.54 -19.95
C LYS A 109 49.22 -0.51 -20.64
N THR A 110 49.41 0.64 -20.00
CA THR A 110 50.30 1.69 -20.47
C THR A 110 51.21 2.13 -19.33
N LYS A 111 52.48 2.42 -19.64
CA LYS A 111 53.45 2.92 -18.66
C LYS A 111 53.27 4.43 -18.56
N THR A 112 52.74 4.90 -17.44
CA THR A 112 52.65 6.34 -17.14
C THR A 112 54.00 6.84 -16.63
N VAL A 113 54.49 7.94 -17.20
CA VAL A 113 55.66 8.67 -16.68
C VAL A 113 55.14 9.91 -15.95
N GLU A 114 55.03 9.81 -14.64
CA GLU A 114 54.70 10.95 -13.79
C GLU A 114 55.95 11.79 -13.59
N LYS A 115 55.98 12.95 -14.26
CA LYS A 115 57.11 13.88 -14.22
C LYS A 115 57.02 14.77 -12.98
N ASN A 116 57.24 14.18 -11.81
CA ASN A 116 57.43 14.95 -10.58
C ASN A 116 58.90 15.37 -10.48
N PHE A 117 59.31 16.31 -11.35
CA PHE A 117 60.62 16.93 -11.25
C PHE A 117 60.56 18.07 -10.24
N LEU A 118 61.50 18.08 -9.30
CA LEU A 118 61.74 19.27 -8.48
C LEU A 118 62.09 20.43 -9.43
N PRO A 119 61.48 21.61 -9.27
CA PRO A 119 61.80 22.77 -10.11
C PRO A 119 63.31 23.03 -10.08
N THR A 120 63.92 23.23 -11.25
CA THR A 120 65.33 23.59 -11.34
C THR A 120 65.54 25.02 -10.86
N LYS A 121 66.75 25.35 -10.35
CA LYS A 121 67.06 26.70 -9.84
C LYS A 121 66.72 27.80 -10.85
N GLU A 122 67.00 27.57 -12.13
CA GLU A 122 66.67 28.52 -13.20
C GLU A 122 65.18 28.79 -13.31
N VAL A 123 64.33 27.76 -13.18
CA VAL A 123 62.86 27.90 -13.19
C VAL A 123 62.39 28.66 -11.94
N ILE A 124 62.97 28.35 -10.78
CA ILE A 124 62.66 29.06 -9.52
C ILE A 124 63.06 30.53 -9.60
N ASP A 125 64.22 30.84 -10.17
CA ASP A 125 64.73 32.20 -10.27
C ASP A 125 63.97 33.00 -11.34
N GLN A 126 63.57 32.35 -12.44
CA GLN A 126 62.72 32.95 -13.46
C GLN A 126 61.32 33.28 -12.90
N GLU A 127 60.71 32.39 -12.11
CA GLU A 127 59.45 32.67 -11.41
C GLU A 127 59.59 33.75 -10.34
N LYS A 128 60.70 33.77 -9.58
CA LYS A 128 61.00 34.86 -8.64
C LYS A 128 61.13 36.21 -9.33
N SER A 129 61.69 36.24 -10.54
CA SER A 129 61.88 37.48 -11.31
C SER A 129 60.60 37.96 -12.00
N GLY A 130 59.66 37.05 -12.31
CA GLY A 130 58.36 37.37 -12.90
C GLY A 130 57.26 37.71 -11.89
N ALA A 131 57.55 37.65 -10.58
CA ALA A 131 56.62 37.95 -9.49
C ALA A 131 56.83 39.34 -8.85
N ALA A 132 57.43 40.29 -9.58
CA ALA A 132 57.60 41.69 -9.17
C ALA A 132 56.69 42.63 -9.97
#